data_AF-A0A5C7HAC8-F1
#
_entry.id   AF-A0A5C7HAC8-F1
#
_cell.length_a   1.000
_cell.length_b   1.000
_cell.length_c   1.000
_cell.angle_alpha   90.00
_cell.angle_beta   90.00
_cell.angle_gamma   90.00
#
_symmetry.space_group_name_H-M   'P 1'
#
loop_
_entity.id
_entity.type
_entity.pdbx_description
1 polymer ?
#
loop_
_entity_poly.entity_id
_entity_poly.type
_entity_poly.pdbx_seq_one_letter_code
_entity_poly.pdbx_strand_id
1 'polypeptide(L)'
;MVASSRLAVGMKFHPSDRELVGFYLFNKINSKAECFNDFEKIFVKECDLYGCEKPWQICESYGGHHLEDGETLHLFTRLKKVLVRGSRVSRRVGSSTWAGSGTWVGEDSGD
;
A
#
# COMPACT_ATOMS: atom_id res chain seq x y z
N MET A 1 -19.41 -7.15 -10.77
CA MET A 1 -20.32 -6.35 -9.93
C MET A 1 -19.51 -5.95 -8.71
N VAL A 2 -18.98 -4.73 -8.68
CA VAL A 2 -18.13 -4.28 -7.56
C VAL A 2 -19.07 -3.88 -6.43
N ALA A 3 -18.96 -4.53 -5.28
CA ALA A 3 -19.72 -4.13 -4.11
C ALA A 3 -19.37 -2.66 -3.82
N SER A 4 -20.36 -1.77 -3.94
CA SER A 4 -20.25 -0.43 -3.42
C SER A 4 -20.28 -0.57 -1.91
N SER A 5 -19.11 -0.60 -1.30
CA SER A 5 -18.95 -0.59 0.14
C SER A 5 -19.41 0.77 0.63
N ARG A 6 -20.67 0.86 1.06
CA ARG A 6 -21.24 2.07 1.63
C ARG A 6 -20.68 2.26 3.04
N LEU A 7 -19.43 2.71 3.12
CA LEU A 7 -18.91 3.27 4.37
C LEU A 7 -19.86 4.38 4.81
N ALA A 8 -20.23 4.37 6.09
CA ALA A 8 -21.02 5.46 6.64
C ALA A 8 -20.24 6.77 6.51
N VAL A 9 -20.93 7.85 6.21
CA VAL A 9 -20.32 9.19 6.12
C VAL A 9 -19.57 9.48 7.42
N GLY A 10 -18.30 9.84 7.31
CA GLY A 10 -17.42 10.14 8.44
C GLY A 10 -16.61 8.95 8.99
N MET A 11 -16.83 7.72 8.52
CA MET A 11 -15.91 6.61 8.82
C MET A 11 -14.64 6.73 7.98
N LYS A 12 -13.49 6.86 8.67
CA LYS A 12 -12.17 6.95 8.05
C LYS A 12 -11.31 5.78 8.48
N PHE A 13 -10.45 5.32 7.58
CA PHE A 13 -9.44 4.32 7.92
C PHE A 13 -8.24 5.02 8.54
N HIS A 14 -8.06 4.86 9.85
CA HIS A 14 -6.97 5.48 10.60
C HIS A 14 -6.34 4.47 11.56
N PRO A 15 -5.68 3.42 11.04
CA PRO A 15 -5.09 2.39 11.87
C PRO A 15 -3.87 2.91 12.62
N SER A 16 -3.63 2.38 13.81
CA SER A 16 -2.36 2.50 14.51
C SER A 16 -1.27 1.62 13.87
N ASP A 17 -0.01 1.92 14.15
CA ASP A 17 1.12 1.07 13.72
C ASP A 17 0.99 -0.38 14.21
N ARG A 18 0.45 -0.57 15.43
CA ARG A 18 0.18 -1.90 15.98
C ARG A 18 -0.86 -2.65 15.15
N GLU A 19 -1.90 -1.98 14.67
CA GLU A 19 -2.91 -2.60 13.81
C GLU A 19 -2.36 -2.87 12.41
N LEU A 20 -1.59 -1.93 11.84
CA LEU A 20 -0.92 -2.13 10.56
C LEU A 20 0.02 -3.35 10.57
N VAL A 21 0.85 -3.49 11.59
CA VAL A 21 1.81 -4.60 11.69
C VAL A 21 1.16 -5.87 12.22
N GLY A 22 0.51 -5.78 13.38
CA GLY A 22 0.03 -6.93 14.15
C GLY A 22 -1.26 -7.55 13.62
N PHE A 23 -2.10 -6.77 12.95
CA PHE A 23 -3.32 -7.29 12.32
C PHE A 23 -3.13 -7.42 10.81
N TYR A 24 -2.91 -6.32 10.08
CA TYR A 24 -2.88 -6.34 8.62
C TYR A 24 -1.68 -7.11 8.05
N LEU A 25 -0.45 -6.70 8.38
CA LEU A 25 0.73 -7.33 7.79
C LEU A 25 0.93 -8.77 8.29
N PHE A 26 0.77 -9.00 9.60
CA PHE A 26 0.90 -10.33 10.19
C PHE A 26 -0.09 -11.32 9.57
N ASN A 27 -1.38 -10.96 9.48
CA ASN A 27 -2.37 -11.86 8.86
C ASN A 27 -2.12 -12.05 7.37
N LYS A 28 -1.67 -11.03 6.64
CA LYS A 28 -1.32 -11.17 5.20
C LYS A 28 -0.18 -12.16 4.96
N ILE A 29 0.81 -12.22 5.86
CA ILE A 29 1.97 -13.12 5.74
C ILE A 29 1.63 -14.54 6.20
N ASN A 30 0.90 -14.67 7.31
CA ASN A 30 0.62 -15.97 7.92
C ASN A 30 -0.60 -16.69 7.33
N SER A 31 -1.50 -15.95 6.69
CA SER A 31 -2.75 -16.50 6.16
C SER A 31 -2.83 -16.36 4.64
N LYS A 32 -3.24 -17.42 3.96
CA LYS A 32 -3.53 -17.38 2.52
C LYS A 32 -4.82 -16.59 2.27
N ALA A 33 -4.77 -15.26 2.25
CA ALA A 33 -5.78 -14.30 1.74
C ALA A 33 -7.25 -14.35 2.26
N GLU A 34 -7.69 -15.44 2.90
CA GLU A 34 -9.06 -15.69 3.38
C GLU A 34 -9.33 -15.10 4.76
N CYS A 35 -8.33 -14.50 5.43
CA CYS A 35 -8.51 -13.94 6.78
C CYS A 35 -9.07 -12.52 6.79
N PHE A 36 -9.10 -11.83 5.66
CA PHE A 36 -9.74 -10.51 5.59
C PHE A 36 -11.18 -10.66 5.12
N ASN A 37 -12.12 -10.07 5.85
CA ASN A 37 -13.47 -9.91 5.34
C ASN A 37 -13.49 -8.86 4.21
N ASP A 38 -14.61 -8.80 3.48
CA ASP A 38 -14.74 -7.89 2.33
C ASP A 38 -14.58 -6.42 2.73
N PHE A 39 -14.83 -6.08 4.00
CA PHE A 39 -14.68 -4.73 4.52
C PHE A 39 -13.20 -4.36 4.69
N GLU A 40 -12.41 -5.23 5.33
CA GLU A 40 -10.97 -5.03 5.55
C GLU A 40 -10.17 -4.97 4.25
N LYS A 41 -10.61 -5.72 3.22
CA LYS A 41 -9.98 -5.71 1.89
C LYS A 41 -10.09 -4.37 1.16
N ILE A 42 -11.01 -3.49 1.56
CA ILE A 42 -11.19 -2.16 0.93
C ILE A 42 -10.06 -1.22 1.35
N PHE A 43 -9.58 -1.34 2.58
CA PHE A 43 -8.67 -0.38 3.20
C PHE A 43 -7.20 -0.59 2.83
N VAL A 44 -6.78 -1.84 2.63
CA VAL A 44 -5.39 -2.15 2.27
C VAL A 44 -5.37 -3.06 1.04
N LYS A 45 -5.05 -2.48 -0.11
CA LYS A 45 -5.06 -3.17 -1.41
C LYS A 45 -3.67 -3.70 -1.77
N GLU A 46 -3.62 -4.71 -2.64
CA GLU A 46 -2.35 -5.22 -3.18
C GLU A 46 -1.98 -4.46 -4.46
N CYS A 47 -0.76 -3.93 -4.52
CA CYS A 47 -0.23 -3.12 -5.62
C CYS A 47 1.26 -3.42 -5.85
N ASP A 48 1.69 -3.50 -7.11
CA ASP A 48 3.12 -3.57 -7.45
C ASP A 48 3.72 -2.16 -7.54
N LEU A 49 4.27 -1.67 -6.43
CA LEU A 49 4.91 -0.35 -6.36
C LEU A 49 6.13 -0.25 -7.30
N TYR A 50 6.72 -1.37 -7.71
CA TYR A 50 7.92 -1.38 -8.55
C TYR A 50 7.61 -1.56 -10.03
N GLY A 51 6.32 -1.52 -10.40
CA GLY A 51 5.84 -1.63 -11.77
C GLY A 51 6.14 -0.40 -12.61
N CYS A 52 5.34 -0.16 -13.64
CA CYS A 52 5.49 1.00 -14.52
C CYS A 52 4.73 2.25 -14.02
N GLU A 53 3.79 2.09 -13.09
CA GLU A 53 2.94 3.16 -12.59
C GLU A 53 3.73 4.18 -11.76
N LYS A 54 3.40 5.46 -11.96
CA LYS A 54 3.96 6.55 -11.17
C LYS A 54 3.17 6.71 -9.87
N PRO A 55 3.75 7.35 -8.82
CA PRO A 55 3.09 7.49 -7.52
C PRO A 55 1.66 8.05 -7.60
N TRP A 56 1.44 9.11 -8.38
CA TRP A 56 0.10 9.69 -8.52
C TRP A 56 -0.89 8.77 -9.23
N GLN A 57 -0.44 7.98 -10.20
CA GLN A 57 -1.28 6.99 -10.88
C GLN A 57 -1.69 5.88 -9.90
N ILE A 58 -0.77 5.47 -9.01
CA ILE A 58 -1.08 4.53 -7.93
C ILE A 58 -2.12 5.14 -6.98
N CYS A 59 -1.96 6.41 -6.59
CA CYS A 59 -2.94 7.12 -5.78
C CYS A 59 -4.33 7.17 -6.44
N GLU A 60 -4.39 7.53 -7.73
CA GLU A 60 -5.64 7.60 -8.50
C GLU A 60 -6.29 6.20 -8.65
N SER A 61 -5.49 5.17 -8.97
CA SER A 61 -5.98 3.80 -9.19
C SER A 61 -6.47 3.13 -7.90
N TYR A 62 -5.78 3.37 -6.77
CA TYR A 62 -6.00 2.61 -5.54
C TYR A 62 -6.66 3.39 -4.41
N GLY A 63 -6.59 4.73 -4.39
CA GLY A 63 -7.27 5.57 -3.41
C GLY A 63 -8.79 5.42 -3.45
N GLY A 64 -9.36 5.37 -4.66
CA GLY A 64 -10.80 5.22 -4.86
C GLY A 64 -11.62 6.38 -4.27
N HIS A 65 -12.95 6.20 -4.16
CA HIS A 65 -13.87 7.24 -3.66
C HIS A 65 -13.81 7.48 -2.15
N HIS A 66 -13.07 6.67 -1.40
CA HIS A 66 -13.04 6.72 0.05
C HIS A 66 -11.79 7.41 0.60
N LEU A 67 -10.81 7.72 -0.24
CA LEU A 67 -9.61 8.43 0.15
C LEU A 67 -9.82 9.92 -0.15
N GLU A 68 -10.10 10.70 0.88
CA GLU A 68 -10.20 12.16 0.76
C GLU A 68 -8.83 12.81 0.60
N ASP A 69 -8.79 14.05 0.10
CA ASP A 69 -7.55 14.82 0.02
C ASP A 69 -6.90 14.95 1.42
N GLY A 70 -5.65 14.49 1.52
CA GLY A 70 -4.89 14.50 2.77
C GLY A 70 -4.95 13.19 3.56
N GLU A 71 -5.69 12.17 3.10
CA GLU A 71 -5.69 10.85 3.71
C GLU A 71 -4.59 9.93 3.18
N THR A 72 -4.15 8.99 4.01
CA THR A 72 -3.05 8.07 3.69
C THR A 72 -3.56 6.84 2.94
N LEU A 73 -2.97 6.57 1.78
CA LEU A 73 -3.19 5.33 1.04
C LEU A 73 -2.30 4.20 1.60
N HIS A 74 -2.93 3.15 2.11
CA HIS A 74 -2.23 1.95 2.59
C HIS A 74 -2.25 0.82 1.56
N LEU A 75 -1.07 0.25 1.26
CA LEU A 75 -0.90 -0.78 0.23
C LEU A 75 -0.01 -1.92 0.71
N PHE A 76 -0.34 -3.14 0.29
CA PHE A 76 0.58 -4.26 0.30
C PHE A 76 1.36 -4.29 -1.00
N THR A 77 2.69 -4.48 -0.89
CA THR A 77 3.54 -4.73 -2.05
C THR A 77 4.54 -5.83 -1.77
N ARG A 78 5.01 -6.49 -2.83
CA ARG A 78 6.09 -7.48 -2.72
C ARG A 78 7.41 -6.75 -2.68
N LEU A 79 8.20 -6.98 -1.62
CA LEU A 79 9.52 -6.35 -1.50
C LEU A 79 10.42 -6.72 -2.68
N LYS A 80 11.00 -5.69 -3.33
CA LYS A 80 11.98 -5.85 -4.42
C LYS A 80 13.37 -5.54 -3.91
N LYS A 81 14.26 -6.52 -3.91
CA LYS A 81 15.69 -6.31 -3.62
C LYS A 81 16.36 -5.56 -4.77
N VAL A 82 17.28 -4.65 -4.44
CA VAL A 82 18.09 -3.94 -5.45
C VAL A 82 19.03 -4.91 -6.18
N LEU A 83 19.56 -5.90 -5.46
CA LEU A 83 20.45 -6.93 -5.97
C LEU A 83 19.99 -8.30 -5.47
N VAL A 84 20.14 -9.35 -6.29
CA VAL A 84 19.69 -10.72 -5.97
C VAL A 84 20.24 -11.21 -4.63
N ARG A 85 21.54 -10.95 -4.36
CA ARG A 85 22.22 -11.34 -3.10
C ARG A 85 22.29 -10.21 -2.07
N GLY A 86 21.69 -9.05 -2.34
CA GLY A 86 21.71 -7.91 -1.43
C GLY A 86 20.64 -7.99 -0.34
N SER A 87 20.86 -7.25 0.75
CA SER A 87 19.85 -7.00 1.79
C SER A 87 19.00 -5.76 1.50
N ARG A 88 19.51 -4.81 0.71
CA ARG A 88 18.85 -3.54 0.42
C ARG A 88 17.59 -3.73 -0.42
N VAL A 89 16.47 -3.20 0.08
CA VAL A 89 15.19 -3.11 -0.63
C VAL A 89 15.17 -1.82 -1.48
N SER A 90 14.60 -1.90 -2.67
CA SER A 90 14.39 -0.75 -3.55
C SER A 90 13.39 0.21 -2.92
N ARG A 91 13.65 1.51 -3.03
CA ARG A 91 12.69 2.57 -2.66
C ARG A 91 12.21 3.38 -3.86
N ARG A 92 12.51 2.90 -5.08
CA ARG A 92 12.04 3.52 -6.33
C ARG A 92 10.68 2.97 -6.70
N VAL A 93 9.78 3.86 -7.05
CA VAL A 93 8.46 3.53 -7.61
C VAL A 93 8.41 3.90 -9.07
N GLY A 94 7.72 3.07 -9.86
CA GLY A 94 7.69 3.19 -11.31
C GLY A 94 8.96 2.71 -12.00
N SER A 95 8.93 2.73 -13.34
CA SER A 95 10.07 2.33 -14.17
C SER A 95 11.12 3.44 -14.25
N SER A 96 12.40 3.06 -14.20
CA SER A 96 13.56 3.96 -14.21
C SER A 96 13.87 4.59 -15.58
N THR A 97 13.10 4.29 -16.63
CA THR A 97 13.46 4.69 -18.01
C THR A 97 13.15 6.15 -18.33
N TRP A 98 12.45 6.89 -17.45
CA TRP A 98 12.11 8.29 -17.71
C TRP A 98 12.37 9.20 -16.50
N ALA A 99 12.71 10.46 -16.79
CA ALA A 99 13.18 11.52 -15.90
C ALA A 99 12.20 11.98 -14.79
N GLY A 100 11.26 11.12 -14.38
CA GLY A 100 10.26 11.39 -13.33
C GLY A 100 10.08 10.23 -12.34
N SER A 101 11.05 9.31 -12.24
CA SER A 101 11.06 8.29 -11.18
C SER A 101 11.28 8.98 -9.82
N GLY A 102 10.22 9.10 -9.04
CA GLY A 102 10.29 9.56 -7.66
C GLY A 102 10.92 8.50 -6.77
N THR A 103 11.87 8.91 -5.93
CA THR A 103 12.33 8.07 -4.82
C THR A 103 11.48 8.41 -3.62
N TRP A 104 10.82 7.43 -3.00
CA TRP A 104 10.15 7.68 -1.73
C TRP A 104 11.22 7.94 -0.67
N VAL A 105 11.08 9.05 0.04
CA VAL A 105 11.81 9.27 1.29
C VAL A 105 11.11 8.41 2.32
N GLY A 106 11.70 7.25 2.63
CA GLY A 106 11.28 6.51 3.82
C GLY A 106 11.86 7.23 5.03
N GLU A 107 11.02 7.60 5.98
CA GLU A 107 11.47 7.87 7.33
C GLU A 107 11.99 6.55 7.91
N ASP A 108 13.27 6.52 8.27
CA ASP A 108 13.80 5.44 9.07
C ASP A 108 13.29 5.60 10.50
N SER A 109 12.63 4.57 11.02
CA SER A 109 12.45 4.42 12.46
C SER A 109 13.81 4.07 13.05
N GLY A 110 14.71 5.05 13.10
CA GLY A 110 16.03 4.98 13.71
C GLY A 110 16.05 5.79 14.99
N ASP A 111 15.75 5.12 16.12
CA ASP A 111 16.52 5.15 17.37
C ASP A 111 15.93 4.13 18.37
#